data_AF-A0A9W6G1H2-F1
#
_entry.id   AF-A0A9W6G1H2-F1
#
_cell.length_a   1.000
_cell.length_b   1.000
_cell.length_c   1.000
_cell.angle_alpha   90.00
_cell.angle_beta   90.00
_cell.angle_gamma   90.00
#
_symmetry.space_group_name_H-M   'P 1'
#
loop_
_entity.id
_entity.type
_entity.pdbx_description
1 polymer ?
#
loop_
_entity_poly.entity_id
_entity_poly.type
_entity_poly.pdbx_seq_one_letter_code
_entity_poly.pdbx_strand_id
1 'polypeptide(L)'
;MKTTITICMGSSCFSRGNRINLGLIRSYIDYNGIEAEVNLAGCRCAGECTRGPAIRIDNRLFVGVDRGVLLDLLNQYLGNRKEGAHESSFSGSLRKDRVPEVRHLPPTLSGRDERFQKGRGCCHT
;
A
#
# COMPACT_ATOMS: atom_id res chain seq x y z
N MET A 1 -15.65 12.63 -9.30
CA MET A 1 -15.45 11.19 -9.63
C MET A 1 -14.48 10.61 -8.60
N LYS A 2 -14.50 9.31 -8.31
CA LYS A 2 -13.60 8.72 -7.29
C LYS A 2 -12.44 7.96 -7.94
N THR A 3 -11.22 8.25 -7.52
CA THR A 3 -10.00 7.56 -7.99
C THR A 3 -9.90 6.19 -7.33
N THR A 4 -9.82 5.11 -8.12
CA THR A 4 -9.80 3.74 -7.61
C THR A 4 -8.39 3.15 -7.60
N ILE A 5 -7.80 3.01 -6.42
CA ILE A 5 -6.48 2.41 -6.21
C ILE A 5 -6.66 0.93 -5.86
N THR A 6 -6.15 0.03 -6.69
CA THR A 6 -6.22 -1.42 -6.47
C THR A 6 -4.83 -2.01 -6.20
N ILE A 7 -4.62 -2.61 -5.04
CA ILE A 7 -3.32 -3.19 -4.64
C ILE A 7 -3.36 -4.71 -4.74
N CYS A 8 -2.35 -5.32 -5.37
CA CYS A 8 -2.19 -6.78 -5.37
C CYS A 8 -1.81 -7.27 -3.96
N MET A 9 -2.75 -7.97 -3.30
CA MET A 9 -2.58 -8.59 -1.99
C MET A 9 -2.04 -10.03 -2.05
N GLY A 10 -1.61 -10.48 -3.24
CA GLY A 10 -0.92 -11.78 -3.37
C GLY A 10 0.37 -11.81 -2.55
N SER A 11 0.65 -12.94 -1.89
CA SER A 11 1.80 -13.13 -0.99
C SER A 11 3.13 -12.66 -1.59
N SER A 12 3.37 -12.95 -2.87
CA SER A 12 4.55 -12.50 -3.61
C SER A 12 4.69 -10.97 -3.66
N CYS A 13 3.62 -10.24 -4.00
CA CYS A 13 3.66 -8.78 -4.08
C CYS A 13 3.66 -8.12 -2.69
N PHE A 14 2.93 -8.71 -1.72
CA PHE A 14 2.84 -8.22 -0.36
C PHE A 14 4.19 -8.19 0.35
N SER A 15 4.93 -9.32 0.30
CA SER A 15 6.27 -9.43 0.88
C SER A 15 7.31 -8.55 0.18
N ARG A 16 7.23 -8.39 -1.14
CA ARG A 16 8.16 -7.57 -1.93
C ARG A 16 8.07 -6.07 -1.63
N GLY A 17 6.88 -5.55 -1.34
CA GLY A 17 6.72 -4.12 -1.05
C GLY A 17 5.30 -3.65 -0.79
N ASN A 18 4.27 -4.37 -1.26
CA ASN A 18 2.88 -3.89 -1.14
C ASN A 18 2.41 -3.71 0.31
N ARG A 19 3.02 -4.38 1.31
CA ARG A 19 2.75 -4.10 2.73
C ARG A 19 3.09 -2.65 3.14
N ILE A 20 4.19 -2.12 2.60
CA ILE A 20 4.68 -0.76 2.90
C ILE A 20 3.87 0.25 2.10
N ASN A 21 3.67 -0.03 0.82
CA ASN A 21 2.90 0.81 -0.09
C ASN A 21 1.45 1.01 0.39
N LEU A 22 0.79 -0.05 0.87
CA LEU A 22 -0.55 0.03 1.48
C LEU A 22 -0.58 0.99 2.69
N GLY A 23 0.43 0.92 3.55
CA GLY A 23 0.56 1.83 4.70
C GLY A 23 0.71 3.30 4.26
N LEU A 24 1.61 3.55 3.32
CA LEU A 24 1.84 4.90 2.77
C LEU A 24 0.59 5.49 2.11
N ILE A 25 -0.12 4.71 1.30
CA ILE A 25 -1.38 5.14 0.66
C ILE A 25 -2.41 5.51 1.73
N ARG A 26 -2.57 4.68 2.77
CA ARG A 26 -3.52 4.94 3.86
C ARG A 26 -3.16 6.22 4.63
N SER A 27 -1.89 6.40 5.00
CA SER A 27 -1.43 7.62 5.66
C SER A 27 -1.56 8.87 4.78
N TYR A 28 -1.37 8.76 3.46
CA TYR A 28 -1.56 9.86 2.52
C TYR A 28 -3.03 10.27 2.39
N ILE A 29 -3.95 9.29 2.35
CA ILE A 29 -5.40 9.54 2.30
C ILE A 29 -5.87 10.22 3.59
N ASP A 30 -5.44 9.70 4.74
CA ASP A 30 -5.76 10.22 6.08
C ASP A 30 -5.23 11.65 6.27
N TYR A 31 -3.95 11.90 5.95
CA TYR A 31 -3.32 13.21 6.07
C TYR A 31 -3.98 14.30 5.21
N ASN A 32 -4.47 13.95 4.01
CA ASN A 32 -5.12 14.89 3.11
C ASN A 32 -6.66 14.96 3.28
N GLY A 33 -7.26 14.08 4.09
CA GLY A 33 -8.72 14.02 4.27
C GLY A 33 -9.53 13.58 3.05
N ILE A 34 -8.88 12.96 2.05
CA ILE A 34 -9.47 12.63 0.73
C ILE A 34 -10.09 11.23 0.67
N GLU A 35 -10.38 10.59 1.81
CA GLU A 35 -10.99 9.26 1.86
C GLU A 35 -12.36 9.17 1.16
N ALA A 36 -13.09 10.28 1.11
CA ALA A 36 -14.35 10.37 0.38
C ALA A 36 -14.15 10.29 -1.14
N GLU A 37 -12.98 10.69 -1.65
CA GLU A 37 -12.64 10.78 -3.08
C GLU A 37 -11.81 9.58 -3.57
N VAL A 38 -11.15 8.84 -2.67
CA VAL A 38 -10.31 7.69 -3.01
C VAL A 38 -10.98 6.37 -2.63
N ASN A 39 -11.07 5.45 -3.59
CA ASN A 39 -11.53 4.08 -3.36
C ASN A 39 -10.35 3.11 -3.32
N LEU A 40 -9.95 2.68 -2.12
CA LEU A 40 -8.84 1.75 -1.93
C LEU A 40 -9.33 0.29 -1.90
N ALA A 41 -9.01 -0.47 -2.95
CA ALA A 41 -9.39 -1.86 -3.13
C ALA A 41 -8.18 -2.82 -3.07
N GLY A 42 -8.42 -4.05 -2.62
CA GLY A 42 -7.49 -5.17 -2.76
C GLY A 42 -7.86 -6.04 -3.95
N CYS A 43 -6.87 -6.45 -4.75
CA CYS A 43 -7.03 -7.52 -5.73
C CYS A 43 -6.13 -8.72 -5.40
N ARG A 44 -6.46 -9.87 -6.01
CA ARG A 44 -5.58 -11.05 -6.03
C ARG A 44 -4.46 -10.85 -7.05
N CYS A 45 -3.87 -11.93 -7.57
CA CYS A 45 -2.81 -11.86 -8.58
C CYS A 45 -3.20 -10.96 -9.77
N ALA A 46 -2.39 -9.95 -10.06
CA ALA A 46 -2.53 -9.06 -11.22
C ALA A 46 -1.77 -9.58 -12.47
N GLY A 47 -1.41 -10.87 -12.50
CA GLY A 47 -0.51 -11.48 -13.50
C GLY A 47 0.97 -11.17 -13.28
N GLU A 48 1.29 -9.96 -12.85
CA GLU A 48 2.66 -9.40 -12.78
C GLU A 48 3.46 -9.78 -11.51
N CYS A 49 3.32 -11.00 -11.00
CA CYS A 49 4.06 -11.44 -9.80
C CYS A 49 5.58 -11.40 -9.98
N THR A 50 6.08 -11.64 -11.19
CA THR A 50 7.51 -11.61 -11.54
C THR A 50 8.09 -10.19 -11.49
N ARG A 51 7.27 -9.18 -11.81
CA ARG A 51 7.64 -7.75 -11.83
C ARG A 51 7.07 -6.96 -10.63
N GLY A 52 6.52 -7.67 -9.64
CA GLY A 52 5.91 -7.06 -8.46
C GLY A 52 6.94 -6.36 -7.55
N PRO A 53 6.54 -5.34 -6.76
CA PRO A 53 5.16 -4.98 -6.40
C PRO A 53 4.35 -4.35 -7.52
N ALA A 54 3.08 -4.74 -7.61
CA ALA A 54 2.13 -4.27 -8.63
C ALA A 54 0.93 -3.58 -7.98
N ILE A 55 0.57 -2.41 -8.50
CA ILE A 55 -0.52 -1.53 -8.05
C ILE A 55 -1.23 -0.99 -9.30
N ARG A 56 -2.56 -0.97 -9.29
CA ARG A 56 -3.38 -0.37 -10.36
C ARG A 56 -4.01 0.92 -9.86
N ILE A 57 -3.94 2.00 -10.63
CA ILE A 57 -4.66 3.25 -10.34
C ILE A 57 -5.64 3.47 -11.50
N ASP A 58 -6.92 3.52 -11.16
CA ASP A 58 -8.06 3.43 -12.07
C ASP A 58 -7.92 2.24 -13.03
N ASN A 59 -7.54 2.50 -14.28
CA ASN A 59 -7.33 1.52 -15.34
C ASN A 59 -5.86 1.29 -15.72
N ARG A 60 -4.90 1.99 -15.09
CA ARG A 60 -3.45 1.83 -15.39
C ARG A 60 -2.76 0.95 -14.37
N LEU A 61 -2.04 -0.07 -14.83
CA LEU A 61 -1.24 -0.97 -14.01
C LEU A 61 0.21 -0.47 -13.94
N PHE A 62 0.72 -0.31 -12.72
CA PHE A 62 2.09 0.04 -12.42
C PHE A 62 2.78 -1.16 -11.74
N VAL A 63 3.99 -1.48 -12.18
CA VAL A 63 4.81 -2.60 -11.71
C VAL A 63 6.19 -2.09 -11.30
N GLY A 64 6.83 -2.75 -10.34
CA GLY A 64 8.05 -2.24 -9.71
C GLY A 64 7.82 -0.95 -8.93
N VAL A 65 6.66 -0.81 -8.27
CA VAL A 65 6.30 0.45 -7.59
C VAL A 65 7.00 0.58 -6.25
N ASP A 66 8.05 1.39 -6.23
CA ASP A 66 8.77 1.82 -5.04
C ASP A 66 8.07 2.95 -4.27
N ARG A 67 8.55 3.22 -3.04
CA ARG A 67 7.97 4.23 -2.14
C ARG A 67 7.93 5.65 -2.71
N GLY A 68 8.98 6.05 -3.45
CA GLY A 68 9.03 7.37 -4.11
C GLY A 68 8.00 7.46 -5.23
N VAL A 69 8.12 6.56 -6.22
CA VAL A 69 7.19 6.44 -7.35
C VAL A 69 5.73 6.36 -6.91
N LEU A 70 5.43 5.69 -5.80
CA LEU A 70 4.08 5.65 -5.24
C LEU A 70 3.58 7.01 -4.78
N LEU A 71 4.40 7.78 -4.06
CA LEU A 71 4.04 9.13 -3.61
C LEU A 71 3.88 10.07 -4.81
N ASP A 72 4.74 9.94 -5.83
CA ASP A 72 4.63 10.70 -7.08
C ASP A 72 3.31 10.39 -7.81
N LEU A 73 2.92 9.11 -7.89
CA LEU A 73 1.64 8.69 -8.45
C LEU A 73 0.46 9.21 -7.62
N LEU A 74 0.52 9.14 -6.29
CA LEU A 74 -0.54 9.69 -5.43
C LEU A 74 -0.67 11.21 -5.64
N ASN A 75 0.44 11.95 -5.67
CA ASN A 75 0.45 13.38 -5.96
C ASN A 75 -0.07 13.69 -7.38
N GLN A 76 0.29 12.90 -8.38
CA GLN A 76 -0.18 13.11 -9.76
C GLN A 76 -1.68 12.87 -9.94
N TYR A 77 -2.25 11.85 -9.25
CA TYR A 77 -3.64 11.45 -9.41
C TYR A 77 -4.61 12.09 -8.38
N LEU A 78 -4.09 12.59 -7.25
CA LEU A 78 -4.88 13.12 -6.13
C LEU A 78 -4.43 14.51 -5.68
N GLY A 79 -3.17 14.86 -5.91
CA GLY A 79 -2.58 16.14 -5.51
C GLY A 79 -2.99 17.29 -6.42
N ASN A 80 -4.14 17.90 -6.13
CA ASN A 80 -4.57 19.12 -6.81
C ASN A 80 -3.63 20.31 -6.50
N ARG A 81 -2.69 20.57 -7.41
CA ARG A 81 -1.84 21.77 -7.54
C ARG A 81 -0.82 22.04 -6.41
N LYS A 82 0.31 21.31 -6.36
CA LYS A 82 1.67 21.86 -6.06
C LYS A 82 2.76 21.06 -6.80
N GLU A 83 3.87 21.72 -7.11
CA GLU A 83 4.93 21.26 -8.03
C GLU A 83 5.97 20.28 -7.43
N GLY A 84 6.56 19.45 -8.31
CA GLY A 84 7.82 18.70 -8.12
C GLY A 84 7.75 17.44 -7.24
N ALA A 85 8.61 16.41 -7.38
CA ALA A 85 9.61 16.02 -8.40
C ALA A 85 9.99 14.53 -8.12
N HIS A 86 10.47 13.69 -9.04
CA HIS A 86 11.36 13.96 -10.18
C HIS A 86 11.29 12.85 -11.29
N GLU A 87 11.87 13.13 -12.46
CA GLU A 87 12.18 12.15 -13.52
C GLU A 87 12.99 10.93 -13.03
N SER A 88 12.64 9.72 -13.47
CA SER A 88 13.54 8.55 -13.46
C SER A 88 13.26 7.52 -14.56
N SER A 89 13.30 7.98 -15.82
CA SER A 89 13.66 7.07 -16.92
C SER A 89 15.17 6.97 -17.00
N PHE A 90 15.82 6.19 -16.13
CA PHE A 90 17.20 5.77 -16.40
C PHE A 90 17.57 4.40 -15.81
N SER A 91 18.12 3.56 -16.67
CA SER A 91 18.67 2.26 -16.33
C SER A 91 20.04 2.39 -15.66
N GLY A 92 20.18 1.78 -14.49
CA GLY A 92 21.47 1.33 -13.96
C GLY A 92 22.10 2.15 -12.83
N SER A 93 22.77 1.40 -11.93
CA SER A 93 23.83 1.84 -11.01
C SER A 93 23.49 2.82 -9.86
N LEU A 94 23.42 2.24 -8.66
CA LEU A 94 23.81 2.79 -7.33
C LEU A 94 23.80 4.33 -7.17
N ARG A 95 22.96 4.87 -6.26
CA ARG A 95 23.43 5.71 -5.12
C ARG A 95 22.60 5.55 -3.84
N LYS A 96 23.36 5.40 -2.77
CA LYS A 96 23.10 5.13 -1.35
C LYS A 96 22.14 6.10 -0.64
N ASP A 97 21.23 5.51 0.12
CA ASP A 97 20.57 5.95 1.36
C ASP A 97 20.59 7.45 1.76
N ARG A 98 19.39 8.06 1.78
CA ARG A 98 19.00 9.03 2.80
C ARG A 98 17.50 8.98 3.07
N VAL A 99 17.07 8.04 3.91
CA VAL A 99 15.69 8.00 4.42
C VAL A 99 15.57 8.96 5.62
N PRO A 100 14.72 10.00 5.57
CA PRO A 100 14.42 10.78 6.76
C PRO A 100 13.60 9.95 7.75
N GLU A 101 13.92 10.09 9.03
CA GLU A 101 13.36 9.32 10.14
C GLU A 101 11.83 9.47 10.22
N VAL A 102 11.10 8.39 9.94
CA VAL A 102 9.64 8.34 10.04
C VAL A 102 9.24 8.25 11.50
N ARG A 103 8.69 9.36 12.02
CA ARG A 103 8.14 9.44 13.39
C ARG A 103 7.14 8.32 13.63
N HIS A 104 7.34 7.58 14.72
CA HIS A 104 6.53 6.42 15.08
C HIS A 104 5.07 6.80 15.35
N LEU A 105 4.14 6.19 14.61
CA LEU A 105 2.73 6.19 14.95
C LEU A 105 2.49 5.09 16.02
N PRO A 106 1.77 5.37 17.12
CA PRO A 106 1.54 4.37 18.17
C PRO A 106 0.65 3.21 17.68
N PRO A 107 0.87 1.97 18.15
CA PRO A 107 0.02 0.84 17.80
C PRO A 107 -1.37 1.01 18.44
N THR A 108 -2.42 1.04 17.62
CA THR A 108 -3.80 1.04 18.09
C THR A 108 -4.13 -0.30 18.77
N LEU A 109 -4.29 -0.27 20.09
CA LEU A 109 -4.69 -1.41 20.91
C LEU A 109 -6.13 -1.84 20.56
N SER A 110 -6.27 -2.88 19.73
CA SER A 110 -7.56 -3.54 19.54
C SER A 110 -7.84 -4.49 20.71
N GLY A 111 -8.52 -4.00 21.74
CA GLY A 111 -9.07 -4.87 22.79
C GLY A 111 -10.06 -5.87 22.20
N ARG A 112 -9.94 -7.15 22.57
CA ARG A 112 -10.96 -8.18 22.35
C ARG A 112 -11.01 -9.12 23.57
N ASP A 113 -12.20 -9.22 24.16
CA ASP A 113 -12.49 -10.04 25.34
C ASP A 113 -12.11 -11.53 25.14
N GLU A 114 -11.23 -12.04 26.00
CA GLU A 114 -11.01 -13.48 26.16
C GLU A 114 -12.04 -14.09 27.11
N ARG A 115 -13.29 -14.21 26.64
CA ARG A 115 -14.35 -14.98 27.30
C ARG A 115 -15.06 -15.92 26.33
N PHE A 116 -14.40 -17.05 26.02
CA PHE A 116 -15.09 -18.21 25.44
C PHE A 116 -14.65 -19.54 26.08
N GLN A 117 -15.20 -19.74 27.28
CA GLN A 117 -15.55 -21.00 27.93
C GLN A 117 -15.28 -22.30 27.13
N LYS A 118 -14.14 -22.96 27.38
CA LYS A 118 -13.87 -24.33 26.89
C LYS A 118 -14.74 -25.35 27.65
N GLY A 119 -15.93 -25.62 27.14
CA GLY A 119 -16.74 -26.77 27.53
C GLY A 119 -16.57 -27.95 26.56
N ARG A 120 -16.43 -29.17 27.11
CA ARG A 120 -16.85 -30.49 26.57
C ARG A 120 -16.85 -30.62 25.03
N GLY A 121 -15.96 -31.36 24.38
CA GLY A 121 -15.61 -32.75 24.67
C GLY A 121 -16.60 -33.71 23.99
N CYS A 122 -16.19 -34.34 22.88
CA CYS A 122 -16.77 -35.59 22.32
C CYS A 122 -15.94 -36.11 21.12
N CYS A 123 -15.78 -37.44 21.07
CA CYS A 123 -15.37 -38.31 19.94
C CYS A 123 -14.08 -38.00 19.16
N HIS A 124 -13.12 -38.95 19.21
CA HIS A 124 -12.70 -39.79 18.08
C HIS A 124 -11.65 -40.84 18.52
N THR A 125 -12.10 -42.04 18.90
CA THR A 125 -11.51 -43.36 18.59
C THR A 125 -12.60 -44.39 18.87
#